data_AF-A0A7V3CX47-F1
#
_entry.id   AF-A0A7V3CX47-F1
#
_cell.length_a   1.000
_cell.length_b   1.000
_cell.length_c   1.000
_cell.angle_alpha   90.00
_cell.angle_beta   90.00
_cell.angle_gamma   90.00
#
_symmetry.space_group_name_H-M   'P 1'
#
loop_
_entity.id
_entity.type
_entity.pdbx_description
1 polymer ?
#
loop_
_entity_poly.entity_id
_entity_poly.type
_entity_poly.pdbx_seq_one_letter_code
_entity_poly.pdbx_strand_id
1 'polypeptide(L)'
;MQLCGKSYKNKYDYGRHINRKRPCKIVEKNLYQNVPKETGLYQNVPKNPKNTEFNTNDKQCYYCKRVFSQVSSLNRHLKDRCKAKKQENNQKEEIFQKLLKEFEEIKKQNTEIKKQNKELLNEVTKIRTENRNQITNNMTTNNTMNVKQLNQLNNIDVKVLAFRNEDLSHIKDEIYTKIINKGFKSVPTLVEYIHFNKNKPENHNVYISNMIDNYVIVYDGENWKLKERDEILQQLMDDKAEILSEKFDEIVNKLD
;
A
#
# COMPACT_ATOMS: atom_id res chain seq x y z
N MET A 1 -15.71 28.86 -19.22
CA MET A 1 -15.63 27.53 -19.86
C MET A 1 -14.83 27.66 -21.17
N GLN A 2 -13.49 27.67 -21.11
CA GLN A 2 -12.63 27.68 -22.30
C GLN A 2 -12.43 26.23 -22.77
N LEU A 3 -13.14 25.83 -23.83
CA LEU A 3 -13.31 24.41 -24.18
C LEU A 3 -12.48 23.93 -25.38
N CYS A 4 -11.65 24.77 -25.98
CA CYS A 4 -10.95 24.41 -27.22
C CYS A 4 -9.43 24.60 -27.23
N GLY A 5 -8.82 24.92 -26.07
CA GLY A 5 -7.36 25.00 -25.91
C GLY A 5 -6.65 26.11 -26.69
N LYS A 6 -7.37 27.03 -27.34
CA LYS A 6 -6.78 28.16 -28.09
C LYS A 6 -6.36 29.29 -27.14
N SER A 7 -5.12 29.75 -27.27
CA SER A 7 -4.59 30.93 -26.58
C SER A 7 -4.73 32.18 -27.45
N TYR A 8 -4.94 33.33 -26.82
CA TYR A 8 -5.09 34.64 -27.47
C TYR A 8 -4.16 35.64 -26.79
N LYS A 9 -3.51 36.49 -27.57
CA LYS A 9 -2.56 37.49 -27.06
C LYS A 9 -3.23 38.64 -26.33
N ASN A 10 -4.51 38.93 -26.65
CA ASN A 10 -5.26 40.02 -26.04
C ASN A 10 -6.71 39.61 -25.73
N LYS A 11 -7.35 40.39 -24.86
CA LYS A 11 -8.72 40.14 -24.36
C LYS A 11 -9.78 40.33 -25.45
N TYR A 12 -9.53 41.20 -26.42
CA TYR A 12 -10.44 41.47 -27.53
C TYR A 12 -10.64 40.23 -28.41
N ASP A 13 -9.55 39.59 -28.81
CA ASP A 13 -9.57 38.37 -29.64
C ASP A 13 -10.19 37.19 -28.88
N TYR A 14 -9.92 37.10 -27.57
CA TYR A 14 -10.58 36.14 -26.70
C TYR A 14 -12.11 36.37 -26.63
N GLY A 15 -12.53 37.61 -26.46
CA GLY A 15 -13.95 38.01 -26.42
C GLY A 15 -14.67 37.66 -27.72
N ARG A 16 -14.05 37.94 -28.88
CA ARG A 16 -14.62 37.57 -30.18
C ARG A 16 -14.71 36.06 -30.37
N HIS A 17 -13.76 35.32 -29.81
CA HIS A 17 -13.75 33.86 -29.86
C HIS A 17 -14.89 33.21 -29.07
N ILE A 18 -15.16 33.68 -27.85
CA ILE A 18 -16.23 33.11 -27.01
C ILE A 18 -17.63 33.48 -27.51
N ASN A 19 -17.77 34.62 -28.19
CA ASN A 19 -19.07 35.16 -28.63
C ASN A 19 -19.46 34.84 -30.08
N ARG A 20 -18.74 33.94 -30.74
CA ARG A 20 -19.01 33.60 -32.15
C ARG A 20 -20.24 32.69 -32.29
N LYS A 21 -21.02 32.86 -33.38
CA LYS A 21 -22.25 32.09 -33.66
C LYS A 21 -22.08 30.56 -33.74
N ARG A 22 -20.86 30.06 -34.01
CA ARG A 22 -20.55 28.62 -34.05
C ARG A 22 -19.43 28.31 -33.06
N PRO A 23 -19.70 27.76 -31.86
CA PRO A 23 -18.67 27.50 -30.84
C PRO A 23 -17.58 26.53 -31.35
N CYS A 24 -16.39 26.53 -30.73
CA CYS A 24 -15.33 25.58 -31.11
C CYS A 24 -15.72 24.15 -30.70
N LYS A 25 -15.24 23.16 -31.47
CA LYS A 25 -15.31 21.76 -31.05
C LYS A 25 -14.57 21.63 -29.72
N ILE A 26 -15.25 21.03 -28.75
CA ILE A 26 -14.68 20.76 -27.43
C ILE A 26 -13.57 19.73 -27.65
N VAL A 27 -12.35 20.04 -27.21
CA VAL A 27 -11.33 19.01 -27.06
C VAL A 27 -11.64 18.35 -25.73
N GLU A 28 -12.12 17.11 -25.75
CA GLU A 28 -12.22 16.30 -24.54
C GLU A 28 -10.80 16.14 -23.99
N LYS A 29 -10.41 16.98 -23.04
CA LYS A 29 -9.26 16.69 -22.21
C LYS A 29 -9.65 15.45 -21.41
N ASN A 30 -8.99 14.33 -21.71
CA ASN A 30 -9.11 13.10 -20.94
C ASN A 30 -8.99 13.45 -19.45
N LEU A 31 -10.11 13.38 -18.72
CA LEU A 31 -10.21 13.65 -17.28
C LEU A 31 -9.43 12.63 -16.42
N TYR A 32 -8.76 11.67 -17.05
CA TYR A 32 -8.05 10.56 -16.42
C TYR A 32 -6.53 10.79 -16.24
N GLN A 33 -6.00 11.98 -16.50
CA GLN A 33 -4.55 12.20 -16.42
C GLN A 33 -3.98 12.33 -14.99
N ASN A 34 -4.84 12.41 -13.96
CA ASN A 34 -4.41 12.52 -12.56
C ASN A 34 -4.95 11.39 -11.67
N VAL A 35 -5.12 10.17 -12.20
CA VAL A 35 -5.30 9.00 -11.33
C VAL A 35 -3.91 8.52 -10.90
N PRO A 36 -3.63 8.35 -9.58
CA PRO A 36 -2.35 7.84 -9.10
C PRO A 36 -2.03 6.50 -9.77
N LYS A 37 -0.90 6.43 -10.47
CA LYS A 37 -0.45 5.22 -11.18
C LYS A 37 -0.08 4.05 -10.26
N GLU A 38 -0.06 4.25 -8.95
CA GLU A 38 0.53 3.34 -7.96
C GLU A 38 -0.49 2.63 -7.06
N THR A 39 -1.78 2.65 -7.39
CA THR A 39 -2.71 1.72 -6.74
C THR A 39 -2.83 0.48 -7.63
N GLY A 40 -2.48 -0.70 -7.11
CA GLY A 40 -2.53 -2.00 -7.82
C GLY A 40 -3.92 -2.43 -8.34
N LEU A 41 -4.91 -1.54 -8.29
CA LEU A 41 -6.26 -1.71 -8.85
C LEU A 41 -6.30 -1.81 -10.39
N TYR A 42 -5.20 -1.49 -11.08
CA TYR A 42 -5.14 -1.52 -12.55
C TYR A 42 -4.91 -2.91 -13.18
N GLN A 43 -4.57 -3.94 -12.40
CA GLN A 43 -4.27 -5.26 -12.98
C GLN A 43 -5.49 -5.99 -13.54
N ASN A 44 -6.71 -5.60 -13.15
CA ASN A 44 -7.97 -6.19 -13.62
C ASN A 44 -8.91 -5.21 -14.34
N VAL A 45 -8.44 -4.00 -14.69
CA VAL A 45 -9.24 -3.12 -15.54
C VAL A 45 -9.22 -3.72 -16.94
N PRO A 46 -10.37 -4.15 -17.52
CA PRO A 46 -10.38 -4.62 -18.89
C PRO A 46 -9.78 -3.52 -19.75
N LYS A 47 -8.68 -3.83 -20.44
CA LYS A 47 -8.07 -2.93 -21.42
C LYS A 47 -9.22 -2.42 -22.27
N ASN A 48 -9.48 -1.10 -22.20
CA ASN A 48 -10.44 -0.43 -23.07
C ASN A 48 -10.21 -1.03 -24.46
N PRO A 49 -11.20 -1.71 -25.08
CA PRO A 49 -10.97 -2.39 -26.33
C PRO A 49 -10.40 -1.34 -27.27
N LYS A 50 -9.09 -1.48 -27.56
CA LYS A 50 -8.40 -0.64 -28.55
C LYS A 50 -9.31 -0.67 -29.75
N ASN A 51 -9.80 0.51 -30.16
CA ASN A 51 -10.54 0.76 -31.39
C ASN A 51 -10.58 -0.48 -32.27
N THR A 52 -11.54 -1.37 -32.02
CA THR A 52 -11.79 -2.48 -32.92
C THR A 52 -12.19 -1.78 -34.19
N GLU A 53 -11.39 -1.94 -35.24
CA GLU A 53 -11.69 -1.46 -36.58
C GLU A 53 -13.15 -1.79 -36.87
N PHE A 54 -14.01 -0.77 -36.79
CA PHE A 54 -15.42 -0.94 -37.06
C PHE A 54 -15.49 -1.26 -38.55
N ASN A 55 -15.76 -2.53 -38.86
CA ASN A 55 -16.16 -2.94 -40.19
C ASN A 55 -17.36 -2.07 -40.58
N THR A 56 -17.15 -1.09 -41.44
CA THR A 56 -18.11 -0.02 -41.75
C THR A 56 -19.35 -0.51 -42.53
N ASN A 57 -19.45 -1.81 -42.75
CA ASN A 57 -20.53 -2.45 -43.49
C ASN A 57 -21.64 -3.04 -42.61
N ASP A 58 -21.44 -3.20 -41.31
CA ASP A 58 -22.49 -3.71 -40.43
C ASP A 58 -23.43 -2.59 -40.00
N LYS A 59 -24.52 -2.43 -40.76
CA LYS A 59 -25.63 -1.53 -40.41
C LYS A 59 -26.47 -2.12 -39.27
N GLN A 60 -25.86 -2.77 -38.29
CA GLN A 60 -26.51 -3.45 -37.17
C GLN A 60 -26.29 -2.70 -35.86
N CYS A 61 -27.35 -2.58 -35.06
CA CYS A 61 -27.25 -1.99 -33.73
C CYS A 61 -26.60 -2.96 -32.74
N TYR A 62 -25.52 -2.55 -32.08
CA TYR A 62 -24.84 -3.38 -31.08
C TYR A 62 -25.75 -3.78 -29.90
N TYR A 63 -26.64 -2.88 -29.46
CA TYR A 63 -27.47 -3.07 -28.26
C TYR A 63 -28.69 -3.95 -28.47
N CYS A 64 -29.40 -3.77 -29.60
CA CYS A 64 -30.66 -4.50 -29.88
C CYS A 64 -30.59 -5.40 -31.11
N LYS A 65 -29.41 -5.50 -31.74
CA LYS A 65 -29.11 -6.36 -32.90
C LYS A 65 -29.97 -6.13 -34.14
N ARG A 66 -30.76 -5.06 -34.20
CA ARG A 66 -31.52 -4.66 -35.40
C ARG A 66 -30.61 -4.24 -36.54
N VAL A 67 -30.89 -4.71 -37.75
CA VAL A 67 -30.20 -4.33 -38.99
C VAL A 67 -30.96 -3.20 -39.68
N PHE A 68 -30.23 -2.27 -40.27
CA PHE A 68 -30.75 -1.08 -40.94
C PHE A 68 -30.28 -1.04 -42.39
N SER A 69 -31.07 -0.45 -43.29
CA SER A 69 -30.70 -0.29 -44.69
C SER A 69 -29.65 0.80 -44.92
N GLN A 70 -29.52 1.76 -44.00
CA GLN A 70 -28.58 2.88 -44.08
C GLN A 70 -27.93 3.20 -42.73
N VAL A 71 -26.67 3.65 -42.76
CA VAL A 71 -25.91 4.08 -41.57
C VAL A 71 -26.57 5.27 -40.87
N SER A 72 -27.13 6.21 -41.62
CA SER A 72 -27.90 7.35 -41.09
C SER A 72 -29.08 6.91 -40.22
N SER A 73 -29.78 5.85 -40.64
CA SER A 73 -30.91 5.27 -39.90
C SER A 73 -30.46 4.55 -38.63
N LEU A 74 -29.33 3.83 -38.68
CA LEU A 74 -28.69 3.25 -37.50
C LEU A 74 -28.28 4.34 -36.50
N ASN A 75 -27.63 5.41 -36.95
CA ASN A 75 -27.20 6.52 -36.10
C ASN A 75 -28.38 7.19 -35.40
N ARG A 76 -29.45 7.49 -36.14
CA ARG A 76 -30.69 8.03 -35.55
C ARG A 76 -31.32 7.06 -34.54
N HIS A 77 -31.25 5.76 -34.81
CA HIS A 77 -31.69 4.75 -33.87
C HIS A 77 -30.85 4.75 -32.58
N LEU A 78 -29.53 4.71 -32.68
CA LEU A 78 -28.60 4.72 -31.54
C LEU A 78 -28.68 6.00 -30.71
N LYS A 79 -29.04 7.12 -31.34
CA LYS A 79 -29.18 8.41 -30.66
C LYS A 79 -30.44 8.46 -29.81
N ASP A 80 -31.60 8.18 -30.41
CA ASP A 80 -32.88 8.57 -29.80
C ASP A 80 -33.93 7.44 -29.70
N ARG A 81 -33.73 6.29 -30.36
CA ARG A 81 -34.79 5.26 -30.52
C ARG A 81 -34.42 3.88 -30.01
N CYS A 82 -33.17 3.63 -29.66
CA CYS A 82 -32.72 2.33 -29.18
C CYS A 82 -33.15 2.10 -27.73
N LYS A 83 -34.24 1.33 -27.54
CA LYS A 83 -34.76 0.99 -26.20
C LYS A 83 -33.74 0.24 -25.34
N ALA A 84 -33.02 -0.73 -25.92
CA ALA A 84 -32.01 -1.51 -25.21
C ALA A 84 -30.88 -0.62 -24.68
N LYS A 85 -30.35 0.30 -25.50
CA LYS A 85 -29.35 1.29 -25.07
C LYS A 85 -29.88 2.21 -23.96
N LYS A 86 -31.13 2.66 -24.08
CA LYS A 86 -31.76 3.51 -23.06
C LYS A 86 -31.91 2.77 -21.74
N GLN A 87 -32.30 1.50 -21.77
CA GLN A 87 -32.41 0.66 -20.57
C GLN A 87 -31.05 0.42 -19.91
N GLU A 88 -30.01 0.10 -20.69
CA GLU A 88 -28.65 -0.09 -20.18
C GLU A 88 -28.09 1.19 -19.56
N ASN A 89 -28.33 2.36 -20.19
CA ASN A 89 -27.93 3.65 -19.63
C ASN A 89 -28.67 3.95 -18.32
N ASN A 90 -29.97 3.66 -18.23
CA ASN A 90 -30.73 3.84 -17.00
C ASN A 90 -30.19 2.94 -15.87
N GLN A 91 -29.89 1.67 -16.16
CA GLN A 91 -29.28 0.77 -15.17
C GLN A 91 -27.91 1.26 -14.70
N LYS A 92 -27.07 1.77 -15.62
CA LYS A 92 -25.79 2.38 -15.27
C LYS A 92 -25.96 3.61 -14.38
N GLU A 93 -26.94 4.47 -14.69
CA GLU A 93 -27.25 5.63 -13.86
C GLU A 93 -27.73 5.22 -12.46
N GLU A 94 -28.61 4.23 -12.36
CA GLU A 94 -29.07 3.71 -11.06
C GLU A 94 -27.91 3.16 -10.21
N ILE A 95 -27.00 2.39 -10.83
CA ILE A 95 -25.80 1.88 -10.17
C ILE A 95 -24.91 3.05 -9.72
N PHE A 96 -24.68 4.03 -10.60
CA PHE A 96 -23.87 5.20 -10.28
C PHE A 96 -24.44 6.00 -9.09
N GLN A 97 -25.75 6.19 -9.04
CA GLN A 97 -26.41 6.87 -7.92
C GLN A 97 -26.30 6.07 -6.61
N LYS A 98 -26.33 4.74 -6.65
CA LYS A 98 -26.06 3.91 -5.46
C LYS A 98 -24.61 4.07 -4.97
N LEU A 99 -23.64 4.03 -5.88
CA LEU A 99 -22.23 4.23 -5.53
C LEU A 99 -22.00 5.61 -4.88
N LEU A 100 -22.63 6.67 -5.38
CA LEU A 100 -22.51 8.01 -4.80
C LEU A 100 -23.02 8.05 -3.35
N LYS A 101 -24.15 7.38 -3.06
CA LYS A 101 -24.70 7.30 -1.70
C LYS A 101 -23.77 6.53 -0.76
N GLU A 102 -23.27 5.38 -1.18
CA GLU A 102 -22.31 4.59 -0.39
C GLU A 102 -21.03 5.38 -0.12
N PHE A 103 -20.54 6.15 -1.10
CA PHE A 103 -19.36 6.99 -0.94
C PHE A 103 -19.58 8.10 0.11
N GLU A 104 -20.76 8.72 0.13
CA GLU A 104 -21.10 9.70 1.16
C GLU A 104 -21.19 9.09 2.56
N GLU A 105 -21.73 7.87 2.68
CA GLU A 105 -21.80 7.13 3.95
C GLU A 105 -20.41 6.77 4.48
N ILE A 106 -19.54 6.23 3.62
CA ILE A 106 -18.14 5.94 3.97
C ILE A 106 -17.41 7.21 4.42
N LYS A 107 -17.65 8.34 3.74
CA LYS A 107 -17.04 9.62 4.11
C LYS A 107 -17.48 10.07 5.50
N LYS A 108 -18.76 9.91 5.85
CA LYS A 108 -19.29 10.23 7.18
C LYS A 108 -18.70 9.31 8.26
N GLN A 109 -18.62 8.01 8.01
CA GLN A 109 -18.00 7.06 8.94
C GLN A 109 -16.53 7.40 9.20
N ASN A 110 -15.77 7.73 8.14
CA ASN A 110 -14.37 8.13 8.27
C ASN A 110 -14.19 9.43 9.08
N THR A 111 -15.11 10.38 9.00
CA THR A 111 -15.05 11.58 9.84
C THR A 111 -15.30 11.26 11.32
N GLU A 112 -16.22 10.32 11.61
CA GLU A 112 -16.51 9.91 12.98
C GLU A 112 -15.35 9.13 13.60
N ILE A 113 -14.77 8.19 12.86
CA ILE A 113 -13.59 7.42 13.31
C ILE A 113 -12.42 8.36 13.62
N LYS A 114 -12.19 9.39 12.78
CA LYS A 114 -11.15 10.39 13.06
C LYS A 114 -11.39 11.16 14.35
N LYS A 115 -12.65 11.47 14.67
CA LYS A 115 -13.02 12.15 15.91
C LYS A 115 -12.79 11.23 17.11
N GLN A 116 -13.26 9.98 17.05
CA GLN A 116 -13.05 8.97 18.09
C GLN A 116 -11.55 8.72 18.35
N ASN A 117 -10.74 8.60 17.30
CA ASN A 117 -9.28 8.43 17.45
C ASN A 117 -8.62 9.62 18.15
N LYS A 118 -9.10 10.85 17.91
CA LYS A 118 -8.59 12.05 18.58
C LYS A 118 -8.97 12.06 20.06
N GLU A 119 -10.18 11.64 20.39
CA GLU A 119 -10.65 11.52 21.78
C GLU A 119 -9.86 10.45 22.54
N LEU A 120 -9.65 9.27 21.93
CA LEU A 120 -8.86 8.19 22.51
C LEU A 120 -7.39 8.61 22.73
N LEU A 121 -6.80 9.36 21.80
CA LEU A 121 -5.44 9.89 21.96
C LEU A 121 -5.35 10.86 23.15
N ASN A 122 -6.37 11.70 23.33
CA ASN A 122 -6.44 12.61 24.48
C ASN A 122 -6.61 11.86 25.81
N GLU A 123 -7.34 10.74 25.83
CA GLU A 123 -7.49 9.91 27.01
C GLU A 123 -6.19 9.18 27.37
N VAL A 124 -5.51 8.58 26.39
CA VAL A 124 -4.21 7.92 26.58
C VAL A 124 -3.16 8.90 27.10
N THR A 125 -3.15 10.13 26.60
CA THR A 125 -2.22 11.17 27.09
C THR A 125 -2.52 11.60 28.52
N LYS A 126 -3.80 11.74 28.90
CA LYS A 126 -4.17 12.00 30.31
C LYS A 126 -3.72 10.89 31.24
N ILE A 127 -4.00 9.62 30.92
CA ILE A 127 -3.60 8.46 31.71
C ILE A 127 -2.07 8.40 31.89
N ARG A 128 -1.29 8.68 30.82
CA ARG A 128 0.18 8.75 30.91
C ARG A 128 0.67 9.86 31.84
N THR A 129 -0.03 11.00 31.87
CA THR A 129 0.35 12.15 32.71
C THR A 129 -0.02 11.91 34.17
N GLU A 130 -1.18 11.30 34.43
CA GLU A 130 -1.64 10.92 35.76
C GLU A 130 -0.77 9.83 36.39
N ASN A 131 -0.40 8.79 35.63
CA ASN A 131 0.53 7.75 36.08
C ASN A 131 1.93 8.32 36.39
N ARG A 132 2.41 9.30 35.61
CA ARG A 132 3.68 9.97 35.89
C ARG A 132 3.64 10.73 37.23
N ASN A 133 2.52 11.40 37.54
CA ASN A 133 2.38 12.16 38.79
C ASN A 133 2.20 11.28 40.05
N GLN A 134 1.58 10.10 39.92
CA GLN A 134 1.47 9.14 41.03
C GLN A 134 2.84 8.52 41.40
N ILE A 135 3.70 8.28 40.42
CA ILE A 135 5.06 7.74 40.65
C ILE A 135 5.93 8.75 41.41
N THR A 136 5.78 10.05 41.13
CA THR A 136 6.55 11.11 41.81
C THR A 136 6.12 11.32 43.27
N ASN A 137 4.83 11.19 43.58
CA ASN A 137 4.31 11.42 44.94
C ASN A 137 4.58 10.25 45.91
N ASN A 138 4.74 9.02 45.41
CA ASN A 138 5.05 7.85 46.25
C ASN A 138 6.56 7.68 46.54
N MET A 139 7.44 8.39 45.84
CA MET A 139 8.89 8.32 46.07
C MET A 139 9.38 9.19 47.24
N THR A 140 8.64 10.22 47.64
CA THR A 140 9.14 11.21 48.62
C THR A 140 8.87 10.85 50.08
N THR A 141 8.04 9.84 50.37
CA THR A 141 7.51 9.65 51.73
C THR A 141 7.92 8.37 52.45
N ASN A 142 8.51 7.35 51.80
CA ASN A 142 8.53 6.02 52.44
C ASN A 142 9.74 5.09 52.23
N ASN A 143 10.96 5.53 51.86
CA ASN A 143 12.08 4.56 51.79
C ASN A 143 13.47 5.12 52.11
N THR A 144 13.76 5.32 53.40
CA THR A 144 15.12 5.56 53.89
C THR A 144 15.77 4.33 54.54
N MET A 145 15.11 3.16 54.66
CA MET A 145 15.73 2.08 55.47
C MET A 145 15.74 0.63 54.97
N ASN A 146 15.24 0.24 53.79
CA ASN A 146 15.28 -1.20 53.43
C ASN A 146 15.48 -1.56 51.93
N VAL A 147 16.09 -0.70 51.12
CA VAL A 147 16.34 -0.98 49.68
C VAL A 147 17.82 -1.19 49.38
N LYS A 148 18.49 -2.08 50.12
CA LYS A 148 19.84 -2.56 49.73
C LYS A 148 19.88 -4.01 49.23
N GLN A 149 18.76 -4.74 49.21
CA GLN A 149 18.83 -6.19 48.94
C GLN A 149 17.76 -6.78 48.00
N LEU A 150 17.06 -6.00 47.18
CA LEU A 150 16.13 -6.60 46.20
C LEU A 150 15.83 -5.75 44.95
N ASN A 151 16.81 -5.03 44.40
CA ASN A 151 16.68 -4.38 43.08
C ASN A 151 17.89 -4.72 42.18
N GLN A 152 18.17 -6.02 42.01
CA GLN A 152 18.75 -6.51 40.76
C GLN A 152 17.63 -6.73 39.75
N LEU A 153 16.88 -5.67 39.43
CA LEU A 153 16.19 -5.62 38.15
C LEU A 153 17.30 -5.35 37.14
N ASN A 154 17.80 -6.40 36.51
CA ASN A 154 18.68 -6.30 35.35
C ASN A 154 17.92 -5.48 34.30
N ASN A 155 18.17 -4.18 34.29
CA ASN A 155 17.70 -3.28 33.24
C ASN A 155 18.56 -3.65 32.01
N ILE A 156 18.16 -4.71 31.30
CA ILE A 156 18.87 -5.16 30.10
C ILE A 156 18.60 -4.11 29.03
N ASP A 157 19.55 -3.18 28.89
CA ASP A 157 19.59 -2.23 27.78
C ASP A 157 20.01 -2.99 26.51
N VAL A 158 19.03 -3.54 25.80
CA VAL A 158 19.28 -4.26 24.54
C VAL A 158 19.42 -3.24 23.42
N LYS A 159 20.66 -3.04 22.96
CA LYS A 159 20.94 -2.29 21.73
C LYS A 159 20.68 -3.18 20.51
N VAL A 160 19.61 -2.88 19.78
CA VAL A 160 19.30 -3.56 18.51
C VAL A 160 20.36 -3.21 17.46
N LEU A 161 20.81 -4.22 16.72
CA LEU A 161 21.76 -4.08 15.62
C LEU A 161 21.04 -3.70 14.33
N ALA A 162 21.69 -2.93 13.48
CA ALA A 162 21.13 -2.58 12.17
C ALA A 162 20.88 -3.84 11.33
N PHE A 163 19.89 -3.79 10.46
CA PHE A 163 19.64 -4.80 9.45
C PHE A 163 20.90 -5.02 8.58
N ARG A 164 21.24 -6.28 8.33
CA ARG A 164 22.48 -6.79 7.71
C ARG A 164 23.75 -6.68 8.55
N ASN A 165 23.65 -6.15 9.77
CA ASN A 165 24.75 -6.09 10.72
C ASN A 165 24.48 -7.00 11.93
N GLU A 166 23.79 -8.12 11.71
CA GLU A 166 23.44 -9.06 12.78
C GLU A 166 24.68 -9.73 13.39
N ASP A 167 24.64 -9.99 14.70
CA ASP A 167 25.65 -10.81 15.35
C ASP A 167 25.42 -12.29 14.99
N LEU A 168 26.33 -12.88 14.22
CA LEU A 168 26.32 -14.29 13.84
C LEU A 168 27.29 -15.14 14.68
N SER A 169 28.06 -14.55 15.58
CA SER A 169 29.14 -15.22 16.34
C SER A 169 28.64 -16.37 17.23
N HIS A 170 27.36 -16.32 17.59
CA HIS A 170 26.69 -17.33 18.41
C HIS A 170 26.28 -18.59 17.64
N ILE A 171 26.33 -18.58 16.31
CA ILE A 171 25.95 -19.70 15.46
C ILE A 171 27.18 -20.57 15.20
N LYS A 172 27.19 -21.77 15.78
CA LYS A 172 28.28 -22.75 15.62
C LYS A 172 28.09 -23.58 14.35
N ASP A 173 29.17 -24.16 13.84
CA ASP A 173 29.19 -25.04 12.66
C ASP A 173 28.18 -26.21 12.76
N GLU A 174 27.98 -26.76 13.96
CA GLU A 174 26.95 -27.79 14.21
C GLU A 174 25.53 -27.31 13.90
N ILE A 175 25.23 -26.04 14.20
CA ILE A 175 23.93 -25.43 13.90
C ILE A 175 23.82 -25.15 12.41
N TYR A 176 24.87 -24.61 11.78
CA TYR A 176 24.90 -24.42 10.32
C TYR A 176 24.66 -25.76 9.59
N THR A 177 25.36 -26.82 9.98
CA THR A 177 25.19 -28.17 9.41
C THR A 177 23.74 -28.65 9.54
N LYS A 178 23.11 -28.47 10.72
CA LYS A 178 21.70 -28.82 10.94
C LYS A 178 20.76 -28.02 10.06
N ILE A 179 21.04 -26.74 9.83
CA ILE A 179 20.23 -25.85 8.99
C ILE A 179 20.38 -26.20 7.51
N ILE A 180 21.61 -26.38 7.03
CA ILE A 180 21.93 -26.77 5.64
C ILE A 180 21.22 -28.08 5.29
N ASN A 181 21.26 -29.07 6.19
CA ASN A 181 20.61 -30.38 5.99
C ASN A 181 19.07 -30.31 5.88
N LYS A 182 18.44 -29.16 6.14
CA LYS A 182 16.99 -28.97 5.90
C LYS A 182 16.64 -28.69 4.43
N GLY A 183 17.62 -28.64 3.52
CA GLY A 183 17.40 -28.43 2.09
C GLY A 183 16.70 -27.10 1.82
N PHE A 184 15.55 -27.12 1.13
CA PHE A 184 14.79 -25.91 0.78
C PHE A 184 14.33 -25.06 1.98
N LYS A 185 14.33 -25.61 3.21
CA LYS A 185 14.02 -24.86 4.44
C LYS A 185 15.24 -24.25 5.12
N SER A 186 16.44 -24.39 4.55
CA SER A 186 17.69 -23.89 5.16
C SER A 186 17.65 -22.38 5.36
N VAL A 187 17.40 -21.62 4.30
CA VAL A 187 17.33 -20.15 4.31
C VAL A 187 16.24 -19.63 5.27
N PRO A 188 14.96 -20.06 5.18
CA PRO A 188 13.94 -19.64 6.15
C PRO A 188 14.30 -19.97 7.60
N THR A 189 14.90 -21.14 7.85
CA THR A 189 15.34 -21.52 9.20
C THR A 189 16.46 -20.62 9.69
N LEU A 190 17.41 -20.24 8.84
CA LEU A 190 18.49 -19.34 9.23
C LEU A 190 17.96 -17.93 9.54
N VAL A 191 17.02 -17.43 8.72
CA VAL A 191 16.32 -16.16 8.99
C VAL A 191 15.64 -16.20 10.36
N GLU A 192 14.90 -17.27 10.66
CA GLU A 192 14.25 -17.48 11.97
C GLU A 192 15.27 -17.49 13.12
N TYR A 193 16.38 -18.22 12.95
CA TYR A 193 17.42 -18.35 13.96
C TYR A 193 18.20 -17.06 14.24
N ILE A 194 18.29 -16.17 13.25
CA ILE A 194 19.00 -14.88 13.38
C ILE A 194 18.05 -13.80 13.88
N HIS A 195 16.96 -13.52 13.16
CA HIS A 195 16.13 -12.33 13.38
C HIS A 195 15.01 -12.54 14.40
N PHE A 196 14.60 -13.79 14.65
CA PHE A 196 13.44 -14.12 15.49
C PHE A 196 13.80 -15.00 16.69
N ASN A 197 15.09 -15.05 17.04
CA ASN A 197 15.60 -15.83 18.16
C ASN A 197 15.43 -15.10 19.49
N LYS A 198 14.58 -15.63 20.37
CA LYS A 198 14.27 -15.03 21.68
C LYS A 198 15.49 -14.79 22.58
N ASN A 199 16.56 -15.55 22.39
CA ASN A 199 17.79 -15.42 23.19
C ASN A 199 18.75 -14.37 22.63
N LYS A 200 18.45 -13.81 21.45
CA LYS A 200 19.26 -12.85 20.71
C LYS A 200 18.44 -11.62 20.29
N PRO A 201 17.88 -10.88 21.25
CA PRO A 201 17.04 -9.72 20.97
C PRO A 201 17.81 -8.58 20.28
N GLU A 202 19.14 -8.55 20.35
CA GLU A 202 19.99 -7.63 19.59
C GLU A 202 19.80 -7.76 18.07
N ASN A 203 19.42 -8.94 17.57
CA ASN A 203 19.18 -9.17 16.14
C ASN A 203 17.70 -8.98 15.72
N HIS A 204 16.82 -8.56 16.63
CA HIS A 204 15.39 -8.34 16.33
C HIS A 204 15.20 -7.01 15.60
N ASN A 205 15.72 -6.94 14.38
CA ASN A 205 15.83 -5.73 13.56
C ASN A 205 14.85 -5.68 12.38
N VAL A 206 13.95 -6.67 12.26
CA VAL A 206 12.86 -6.73 11.28
C VAL A 206 11.55 -7.00 12.02
N TYR A 207 10.52 -6.21 11.72
CA TYR A 207 9.20 -6.32 12.31
C TYR A 207 8.09 -6.31 11.26
N ILE A 208 7.22 -7.32 11.33
CA ILE A 208 6.04 -7.46 10.48
C ILE A 208 4.82 -7.13 11.33
N SER A 209 4.21 -5.96 11.11
CA SER A 209 3.07 -5.48 11.90
C SER A 209 1.77 -6.21 11.58
N ASN A 210 1.59 -6.62 10.32
CA ASN A 210 0.41 -7.30 9.82
C ASN A 210 0.77 -8.16 8.60
N MET A 211 0.12 -9.30 8.45
CA MET A 211 0.28 -10.22 7.32
C MET A 211 -0.32 -9.69 6.01
N ILE A 212 -1.25 -8.72 6.08
CA ILE A 212 -1.93 -8.15 4.90
C ILE A 212 -1.10 -7.03 4.27
N ASP A 213 -0.31 -6.30 5.07
CA ASP A 213 0.39 -5.12 4.59
C ASP A 213 1.56 -5.49 3.66
N ASN A 214 1.81 -4.66 2.66
CA ASN A 214 2.93 -4.82 1.73
C ASN A 214 4.20 -4.14 2.24
N TYR A 215 4.21 -3.69 3.49
CA TYR A 215 5.35 -3.04 4.12
C TYR A 215 5.80 -3.77 5.38
N VAL A 216 7.09 -3.70 5.64
CA VAL A 216 7.75 -4.18 6.86
C VAL A 216 8.56 -3.05 7.48
N ILE A 217 8.78 -3.14 8.79
CA ILE A 217 9.57 -2.14 9.51
C ILE A 217 10.94 -2.74 9.81
N VAL A 218 12.00 -2.07 9.38
CA VAL A 218 13.39 -2.53 9.50
C VAL A 218 14.21 -1.48 10.24
N TYR A 219 15.09 -1.90 11.14
CA TYR A 219 15.98 -0.99 11.87
C TYR A 219 17.28 -0.74 11.08
N ASP A 220 17.59 0.51 10.79
CA ASP A 220 18.79 0.89 10.01
C ASP A 220 20.04 1.18 10.87
N GLY A 221 19.93 1.04 12.20
CA GLY A 221 20.99 1.39 13.16
C GLY A 221 20.77 2.72 13.89
N GLU A 222 19.86 3.55 13.37
CA GLU A 222 19.44 4.79 14.03
C GLU A 222 17.93 4.80 14.26
N ASN A 223 17.15 4.47 13.22
CA ASN A 223 15.71 4.58 13.18
C ASN A 223 15.05 3.35 12.57
N TRP A 224 13.79 3.12 12.96
CA TRP A 224 12.92 2.15 12.31
C TRP A 224 12.33 2.73 11.03
N LYS A 225 12.58 2.07 9.89
CA LYS A 225 12.16 2.50 8.55
C LYS A 225 11.11 1.56 7.97
N LEU A 226 10.06 2.13 7.40
CA LEU A 226 9.07 1.39 6.63
C LEU A 226 9.65 1.09 5.24
N LYS A 227 9.63 -0.18 4.84
CA LYS A 227 10.21 -0.70 3.59
C LYS A 227 9.23 -1.64 2.91
N GLU A 228 9.34 -1.81 1.60
CA GLU A 228 8.51 -2.78 0.88
C GLU A 228 8.85 -4.20 1.33
N ARG A 229 7.81 -4.99 1.62
CA ARG A 229 7.95 -6.34 2.15
C ARG A 229 8.73 -7.24 1.19
N ASP A 230 8.35 -7.23 -0.08
CA ASP A 230 8.91 -8.15 -1.07
C ASP A 230 10.40 -7.83 -1.32
N GLU A 231 10.80 -6.55 -1.25
CA GLU A 231 12.21 -6.12 -1.29
C GLU A 231 13.01 -6.70 -0.11
N ILE A 232 12.51 -6.52 1.12
CA ILE A 232 13.20 -6.99 2.32
C ILE A 232 13.24 -8.52 2.38
N LEU A 233 12.18 -9.20 1.94
CA LEU A 233 12.17 -10.67 1.85
C LEU A 233 13.20 -11.18 0.85
N GLN A 234 13.33 -10.55 -0.33
CA GLN A 234 14.34 -10.91 -1.31
C GLN A 234 15.75 -10.71 -0.73
N GLN A 235 16.00 -9.58 -0.09
CA GLN A 235 17.27 -9.30 0.60
C GLN A 235 17.60 -10.35 1.66
N LEU A 236 16.62 -10.69 2.52
CA LEU A 236 16.79 -11.74 3.53
C LEU A 236 17.11 -13.10 2.90
N MET A 237 16.47 -13.45 1.78
CA MET A 237 16.74 -14.72 1.10
C MET A 237 18.15 -14.75 0.51
N ASP A 238 18.54 -13.70 -0.20
CA ASP A 238 19.83 -13.62 -0.89
C ASP A 238 20.99 -13.60 0.13
N ASP A 239 20.92 -12.71 1.13
CA ASP A 239 21.98 -12.57 2.14
C ASP A 239 22.20 -13.87 2.92
N LYS A 240 21.11 -14.57 3.29
CA LYS A 240 21.21 -15.81 4.07
C LYS A 240 21.57 -17.02 3.21
N ALA A 241 21.24 -17.02 1.91
CA ALA A 241 21.71 -18.03 0.98
C ALA A 241 23.22 -17.95 0.78
N GLU A 242 23.77 -16.74 0.64
CA GLU A 242 25.20 -16.49 0.53
C GLU A 242 25.95 -16.99 1.77
N ILE A 243 25.51 -16.61 2.98
CA ILE A 243 26.10 -17.09 4.25
C ILE A 243 26.12 -18.62 4.34
N LEU A 244 25.02 -19.28 3.96
CA LEU A 244 24.95 -20.74 4.00
C LEU A 244 25.89 -21.39 2.98
N SER A 245 26.06 -20.77 1.81
CA SER A 245 27.00 -21.26 0.78
C SER A 245 28.43 -21.18 1.29
N GLU A 246 28.85 -20.01 1.81
CA GLU A 246 30.19 -19.82 2.36
C GLU A 246 30.47 -20.80 3.51
N LYS A 247 29.50 -20.98 4.42
CA LYS A 247 29.64 -21.92 5.54
C LYS A 247 29.67 -23.37 5.09
N PHE A 248 28.95 -23.73 4.03
CA PHE A 248 29.03 -25.07 3.47
C PHE A 248 30.44 -25.36 2.95
N ASP A 249 31.01 -24.45 2.16
CA ASP A 249 32.36 -24.60 1.62
C ASP A 249 33.41 -24.69 2.74
N GLU A 250 33.32 -23.85 3.77
CA GLU A 250 34.19 -23.92 4.96
C GLU A 250 34.10 -25.27 5.68
N ILE A 251 32.89 -25.83 5.83
CA ILE A 251 32.69 -27.11 6.52
C ILE A 251 33.21 -28.28 5.68
N VAL A 252 32.96 -28.27 4.37
CA VAL A 252 33.47 -29.30 3.44
C VAL A 252 35.00 -29.29 3.44
N ASN A 253 35.63 -28.12 3.33
CA ASN A 253 37.09 -27.99 3.34
C ASN A 253 37.76 -28.43 4.67
N LYS A 254 37.01 -28.56 5.77
CA LYS A 254 37.51 -29.11 7.05
C LYS A 254 37.42 -30.63 7.14
N LEU A 255 36.65 -31.25 6.25
CA LEU A 255 36.45 -32.70 6.20
C LEU A 255 37.43 -33.39 5.24
N ASP A 256 38.01 -32.63 4.31
CA ASP A 256 39.13 -33.01 3.45
C ASP A 256 40.49 -32.86 4.15
#